data_AF-A0A838VPY7-F1
#
_entry.id   AF-A0A838VPY7-F1
#
_cell.length_a   1.000
_cell.length_b   1.000
_cell.length_c   1.000
_cell.angle_alpha   90.00
_cell.angle_beta   90.00
_cell.angle_gamma   90.00
#
_symmetry.space_group_name_H-M   'P 1'
#
loop_
_entity.id
_entity.type
_entity.pdbx_description
1 polymer ?
#
loop_
_entity_poly.entity_id
_entity_poly.type
_entity_poly.pdbx_seq_one_letter_code
_entity_poly.pdbx_strand_id
1 'polypeptide(L)'
;ASPSAVGEDLDEELMSSYVYDPTDIEQAVDATPVGKHCYKDGDRRRLKAFIQAAEKLQGASDQKLQSCISEVESLLTAGYNPIVWCRYIATANYVADALRRRFEDGNKLVRSCASAQFPESALKRNYEQSVRVIAITGELSEDEREIRLEELKSYPQRVLVATDCLSEGVNLQSHFNAVLHYDLPWNPNRLEQREGRIDRYGQATAVVKSCLLYGQDNPVDGAVLEVLIRKAVQIHKTLGITVPVPMDSTTVSEAVFKSLFDRATDAVQLSLLDLLDDGDAVAEVHKSWDRAIAREKISRTRFAQRTIKPEEVQQELIDSDQILGNESDVERFVKTACDRLSCPFIRKNSGWLLSSPPLFLHCVLGDKPRLLTFTTPTPAGVEYVGRNHPLVEGLARYILENALTGDAVLASRCGYTTTDAVAKRTTLLLLRVRHIVVTLKRNYEQLAEECVVVGFTGPPSSPVWLLPQDATSLLQQATPVSDAPKAIKQQEIAELLARLDELKVDLEDFAVERAQALSQSHRRVRSITKEGAIQVKPQLPMDILGIYILQPGKRKH
;
A
#
# COMPACT_ATOMS: atom_id res chain seq x y z
N ALA A 1 -32.87 -10.57 47.89
CA ALA A 1 -31.80 -11.41 47.32
C ALA A 1 -31.69 -11.04 45.85
N SER A 2 -30.79 -10.13 45.56
CA SER A 2 -30.61 -9.50 44.24
C SER A 2 -29.31 -10.04 43.66
N PRO A 3 -29.26 -10.58 42.44
CA PRO A 3 -28.01 -11.01 41.84
C PRO A 3 -27.26 -9.78 41.33
N SER A 4 -25.99 -9.69 41.72
CA SER A 4 -25.03 -8.65 41.38
C SER A 4 -24.80 -8.54 39.89
N ALA A 5 -25.01 -7.34 39.34
CA ALA A 5 -24.49 -6.94 38.05
C ALA A 5 -22.96 -6.81 38.16
N VAL A 6 -22.23 -7.78 37.62
CA VAL A 6 -20.83 -7.61 37.26
C VAL A 6 -20.85 -7.04 35.85
N GLY A 7 -20.78 -5.71 35.76
CA GLY A 7 -20.63 -5.01 34.49
C GLY A 7 -19.29 -5.37 33.87
N GLU A 8 -19.33 -5.84 32.64
CA GLU A 8 -18.18 -5.93 31.74
C GLU A 8 -17.74 -4.52 31.34
N ASP A 9 -17.09 -3.80 32.26
CA ASP A 9 -16.19 -2.71 31.89
C ASP A 9 -14.92 -3.36 31.32
N LEU A 10 -15.03 -3.87 30.09
CA LEU A 10 -13.90 -4.26 29.26
C LEU A 10 -13.16 -2.97 28.90
N ASP A 11 -12.11 -2.67 29.68
CA ASP A 11 -11.11 -1.61 29.52
C ASP A 11 -11.17 -0.92 28.14
N GLU A 12 -11.85 0.23 28.09
CA GLU A 12 -11.85 1.15 26.95
C GLU A 12 -10.41 1.54 26.54
N GLU A 13 -9.48 1.48 27.50
CA GLU A 13 -8.03 1.67 27.35
C GLU A 13 -7.34 0.55 26.54
N LEU A 14 -7.86 -0.68 26.61
CA LEU A 14 -7.39 -1.83 25.83
C LEU A 14 -7.90 -1.78 24.39
N MET A 15 -9.04 -1.13 24.15
CA MET A 15 -9.65 -0.99 22.82
C MET A 15 -9.16 0.26 22.08
N SER A 16 -8.85 1.35 22.79
CA SER A 16 -8.30 2.59 22.20
C SER A 16 -6.89 2.39 21.64
N SER A 17 -6.12 1.45 22.20
CA SER A 17 -4.76 1.11 21.77
C SER A 17 -4.66 0.25 20.51
N TYR A 18 -5.78 -0.20 19.91
CA TYR A 18 -5.76 -0.88 18.60
C TYR A 18 -5.75 0.08 17.40
N VAL A 19 -6.01 1.37 17.64
CA VAL A 19 -5.82 2.44 16.63
C VAL A 19 -4.58 3.28 16.98
N TYR A 20 -4.15 3.21 18.23
CA TYR A 20 -3.05 3.99 18.77
C TYR A 20 -1.82 3.10 18.88
N ASP A 21 -0.96 3.14 17.86
CA ASP A 21 0.41 2.66 18.05
C ASP A 21 1.09 3.68 18.98
N PRO A 22 1.42 3.35 20.23
CA PRO A 22 2.11 4.29 21.10
C PRO A 22 3.49 4.71 20.54
N THR A 23 3.99 4.07 19.46
CA THR A 23 5.14 4.58 18.72
C THR A 23 4.87 5.85 17.90
N ASP A 24 3.60 6.19 17.62
CA ASP A 24 3.22 7.37 16.82
C ASP A 24 3.53 8.73 17.51
N ILE A 25 4.00 8.72 18.77
CA ILE A 25 4.28 9.97 19.52
C ILE A 25 5.78 10.34 19.51
N GLU A 26 6.71 9.45 19.12
CA GLU A 26 8.12 9.87 18.99
C GLU A 26 8.29 10.72 17.73
N GLN A 27 8.02 12.03 17.83
CA GLN A 27 8.45 13.00 16.83
C GLN A 27 9.92 12.72 16.50
N ALA A 28 10.21 12.53 15.21
CA ALA A 28 11.55 12.47 14.67
C ALA A 28 12.23 13.84 14.85
N VAL A 29 12.62 14.17 16.08
CA VAL A 29 13.38 15.38 16.36
C VAL A 29 14.79 15.09 15.88
N ASP A 30 15.10 15.63 14.69
CA ASP A 30 16.47 15.64 14.18
C ASP A 30 17.37 16.30 15.24
N ALA A 31 18.31 15.51 15.76
CA ALA A 31 19.17 15.96 16.85
C ALA A 31 20.20 16.96 16.31
N THR A 32 19.91 18.25 16.41
CA THR A 32 20.97 19.26 16.52
C THR A 32 21.36 19.36 17.99
N PRO A 33 22.63 19.18 18.38
CA PRO A 33 23.04 19.35 19.77
C PRO A 33 22.94 20.84 20.14
N VAL A 34 21.78 21.29 20.61
CA VAL A 34 21.56 22.68 21.05
C VAL A 34 21.86 22.79 22.54
N GLY A 35 23.15 22.83 22.89
CA GLY A 35 23.59 23.19 24.23
C GLY A 35 23.88 24.69 24.32
N LYS A 36 22.95 25.52 24.82
CA LYS A 36 23.26 26.88 25.30
C LYS A 36 23.99 26.80 26.66
N HIS A 37 25.16 26.18 26.68
CA HIS A 37 26.04 26.20 27.85
C HIS A 37 27.10 27.29 27.67
N CYS A 38 27.24 28.14 28.68
CA CYS A 38 28.36 29.06 28.79
C CYS A 38 29.58 28.23 29.20
N TYR A 39 30.30 27.68 28.22
CA TYR A 39 31.49 26.87 28.46
C TYR A 39 32.61 27.71 29.08
N LYS A 40 33.27 27.18 30.11
CA LYS A 40 34.49 27.79 30.66
C LYS A 40 35.58 27.79 29.57
N ASP A 41 36.52 28.74 29.62
CA ASP A 41 37.56 28.88 28.59
C ASP A 41 38.42 27.61 28.40
N GLY A 42 38.61 26.82 29.45
CA GLY A 42 39.29 25.52 29.38
C GLY A 42 38.53 24.50 28.53
N ASP A 43 37.21 24.42 28.70
CA ASP A 43 36.34 23.50 27.95
C ASP A 43 36.24 23.92 26.49
N ARG A 44 36.18 25.24 26.22
CA ARG A 44 36.20 25.78 24.84
C ARG A 44 37.48 25.39 24.09
N ARG A 45 38.64 25.39 24.76
CA ARG A 45 39.91 24.94 24.14
C ARG A 45 39.88 23.44 23.84
N ARG A 46 39.36 22.62 24.75
CA ARG A 46 39.23 21.16 24.54
C ARG A 46 38.27 20.84 23.40
N LEU A 47 37.10 21.49 23.35
CA LEU A 47 36.15 21.32 22.25
C LEU A 47 36.75 21.74 20.90
N LYS A 48 37.50 22.84 20.84
CA LYS A 48 38.22 23.23 19.62
C LYS A 48 39.26 22.18 19.20
N ALA A 49 39.99 21.60 20.16
CA ALA A 49 40.94 20.53 19.85
C ALA A 49 40.24 19.28 19.30
N PHE A 50 39.07 18.91 19.85
CA PHE A 50 38.25 17.81 19.31
C PHE A 50 37.73 18.09 17.91
N ILE A 51 37.25 19.32 17.64
CA ILE A 51 36.82 19.72 16.30
C ILE A 51 37.98 19.60 15.30
N GLN A 52 39.17 20.11 15.64
CA GLN A 52 40.35 20.01 14.77
C GLN A 52 40.79 18.55 14.54
N ALA A 53 40.65 17.69 15.55
CA ALA A 53 40.94 16.27 15.40
C ALA A 53 39.92 15.60 14.46
N ALA A 54 38.63 15.92 14.59
CA ALA A 54 37.58 15.40 13.73
C ALA A 54 37.72 15.89 12.27
N GLU A 55 38.06 17.16 12.05
CA GLU A 55 38.32 17.73 10.72
C GLU A 55 39.47 17.02 10.00
N LYS A 56 40.52 16.61 10.72
CA LYS A 56 41.65 15.85 10.16
C LYS A 56 41.27 14.45 9.70
N LEU A 57 40.18 13.89 10.22
CA LEU A 57 39.71 12.56 9.85
C LEU A 57 38.82 12.59 8.59
N GLN A 58 38.38 13.76 8.13
CA GLN A 58 37.47 13.86 6.98
C GLN A 58 38.08 13.35 5.67
N GLY A 59 37.23 12.81 4.80
CA GLY A 59 37.59 12.41 3.44
C GLY A 59 38.27 11.04 3.38
N ALA A 60 39.47 10.99 2.83
CA ALA A 60 40.18 9.73 2.58
C ALA A 60 40.66 9.03 3.87
N SER A 61 40.83 9.78 4.95
CA SER A 61 41.21 9.24 6.27
C SER A 61 40.05 8.59 7.03
N ASP A 62 38.81 8.82 6.58
CA ASP A 62 37.59 8.29 7.20
C ASP A 62 37.29 6.88 6.65
N GLN A 63 37.76 5.85 7.36
CA GLN A 63 37.56 4.46 6.97
C GLN A 63 36.08 4.05 6.92
N LYS A 64 35.22 4.64 7.77
CA LYS A 64 33.78 4.35 7.79
C LYS A 64 33.12 4.89 6.53
N LEU A 65 33.47 6.11 6.13
CA LEU A 65 33.03 6.70 4.87
C LEU A 65 33.52 5.90 3.67
N GLN A 66 34.81 5.49 3.64
CA GLN A 66 35.33 4.68 2.53
C GLN A 66 34.62 3.33 2.41
N SER A 67 34.30 2.69 3.54
CA SER A 67 33.52 1.44 3.56
C SER A 67 32.09 1.66 3.06
N CYS A 68 31.44 2.76 3.46
CA CYS A 68 30.13 3.15 2.96
C CYS A 68 30.13 3.34 1.43
N ILE A 69 31.12 4.06 0.90
CA ILE A 69 31.26 4.26 -0.55
C ILE A 69 31.41 2.92 -1.28
N SER A 70 32.26 2.02 -0.77
CA SER A 70 32.48 0.69 -1.34
C SER A 70 31.20 -0.16 -1.37
N GLU A 71 30.44 -0.18 -0.27
CA GLU A 71 29.18 -0.94 -0.19
C GLU A 71 28.10 -0.34 -1.10
N VAL A 72 27.97 0.98 -1.16
CA VAL A 72 27.03 1.65 -2.08
C VAL A 72 27.40 1.35 -3.54
N GLU A 73 28.69 1.36 -3.89
CA GLU A 73 29.16 1.00 -5.24
C GLU A 73 28.80 -0.45 -5.60
N SER A 74 28.98 -1.39 -4.66
CA SER A 74 28.60 -2.79 -4.81
C SER A 74 27.09 -2.95 -5.04
N LEU A 75 26.27 -2.25 -4.24
CA LEU A 75 24.81 -2.27 -4.37
C LEU A 75 24.35 -1.71 -5.72
N LEU A 76 24.88 -0.55 -6.13
CA LEU A 76 24.57 0.07 -7.42
C LEU A 76 24.97 -0.83 -8.60
N THR A 77 26.14 -1.47 -8.54
CA THR A 77 26.62 -2.40 -9.57
C THR A 77 25.73 -3.63 -9.67
N ALA A 78 25.18 -4.10 -8.55
CA ALA A 78 24.21 -5.19 -8.51
C ALA A 78 22.78 -4.77 -8.89
N GLY A 79 22.55 -3.51 -9.31
CA GLY A 79 21.25 -3.01 -9.75
C GLY A 79 20.31 -2.56 -8.63
N TYR A 80 20.83 -2.39 -7.41
CA TYR A 80 20.06 -1.85 -6.28
C TYR A 80 20.11 -0.33 -6.25
N ASN A 81 19.05 0.27 -5.73
CA ASN A 81 18.90 1.69 -5.43
C ASN A 81 18.84 1.86 -3.91
N PRO A 82 19.98 2.14 -3.25
CA PRO A 82 20.06 2.14 -1.79
C PRO A 82 19.60 3.44 -1.14
N ILE A 83 19.06 3.29 0.08
CA ILE A 83 18.85 4.38 1.04
C ILE A 83 19.93 4.28 2.12
N VAL A 84 20.70 5.34 2.33
CA VAL A 84 21.70 5.47 3.38
C VAL A 84 21.09 6.24 4.55
N TRP A 85 20.84 5.57 5.68
CA TRP A 85 20.32 6.21 6.88
C TRP A 85 21.44 6.71 7.79
N CYS A 86 21.38 8.00 8.12
CA CYS A 86 22.28 8.67 9.06
C CYS A 86 21.48 9.19 10.25
N ARG A 87 22.09 9.24 11.45
CA ARG A 87 21.41 9.80 12.63
C ARG A 87 21.38 11.33 12.63
N TYR A 88 22.48 11.96 12.24
CA TYR A 88 22.67 13.41 12.33
C TYR A 88 22.63 14.06 10.95
N ILE A 89 22.02 15.24 10.86
CA ILE A 89 21.93 16.04 9.63
C ILE A 89 23.33 16.34 9.07
N ALA A 90 24.28 16.73 9.92
CA ALA A 90 25.66 17.02 9.50
C ALA A 90 26.34 15.80 8.87
N THR A 91 26.12 14.60 9.44
CA THR A 91 26.63 13.34 8.90
C THR A 91 25.96 13.00 7.57
N ALA A 92 24.63 13.16 7.47
CA ALA A 92 23.89 12.92 6.23
C ALA A 92 24.42 13.80 5.08
N ASN A 93 24.61 15.10 5.34
CA ASN A 93 25.16 16.04 4.36
C ASN A 93 26.61 15.69 3.98
N TYR A 94 27.47 15.38 4.95
CA TYR A 94 28.86 14.97 4.71
C TYR A 94 28.96 13.69 3.87
N VAL A 95 28.19 12.66 4.20
CA VAL A 95 28.14 11.38 3.46
C VAL A 95 27.59 11.60 2.05
N ALA A 96 26.51 12.38 1.91
CA ALA A 96 25.93 12.69 0.61
C ALA A 96 26.90 13.44 -0.30
N ASP A 97 27.63 14.43 0.22
CA ASP A 97 28.63 15.17 -0.56
C ASP A 97 29.79 14.28 -1.02
N ALA A 98 30.23 13.34 -0.18
CA ALA A 98 31.25 12.37 -0.55
C ALA A 98 30.76 11.39 -1.63
N LEU A 99 29.53 10.89 -1.50
CA LEU A 99 28.89 10.00 -2.48
C LEU A 99 28.67 10.74 -3.81
N ARG A 100 28.23 12.01 -3.78
CA ARG A 100 28.14 12.87 -4.98
C ARG A 100 29.49 13.03 -5.66
N ARG A 101 30.54 13.36 -4.91
CA ARG A 101 31.90 13.48 -5.50
C ARG A 101 32.37 12.17 -6.14
N ARG A 102 32.00 11.03 -5.57
CA ARG A 102 32.40 9.72 -6.09
C ARG A 102 31.61 9.28 -7.32
N PHE A 103 30.29 9.49 -7.32
CA PHE A 103 29.37 8.93 -8.30
C PHE A 103 28.82 9.95 -9.31
N GLU A 104 28.69 11.23 -8.93
CA GLU A 104 28.29 12.32 -9.83
C GLU A 104 29.52 13.03 -10.44
N ASP A 105 30.46 13.51 -9.62
CA ASP A 105 31.65 14.24 -10.12
C ASP A 105 32.71 13.30 -10.72
N GLY A 106 32.70 12.04 -10.27
CA GLY A 106 33.59 10.96 -10.68
C GLY A 106 33.28 10.37 -12.06
N ASN A 107 32.43 11.00 -12.87
CA ASN A 107 32.15 10.64 -14.27
C ASN A 107 33.38 10.88 -15.19
N LYS A 108 34.46 10.16 -14.89
CA LYS A 108 35.55 9.78 -15.80
C LYS A 108 35.16 8.61 -16.70
N LEU A 109 33.90 8.17 -16.67
CA LEU A 109 33.23 7.68 -17.89
C LEU A 109 32.54 8.91 -18.51
N VAL A 110 32.98 9.30 -19.71
CA VAL A 110 32.47 10.45 -20.50
C VAL A 110 33.00 11.83 -20.11
N ARG A 111 34.34 12.00 -20.15
CA ARG A 111 34.96 13.32 -20.43
C ARG A 111 35.53 13.38 -21.85
N SER A 112 34.64 13.58 -22.81
CA SER A 112 34.86 14.38 -24.01
C SER A 112 33.45 14.66 -24.54
N CYS A 113 32.88 15.85 -24.46
CA CYS A 113 33.40 17.11 -24.96
C CYS A 113 32.73 18.24 -24.17
N ALA A 114 33.52 19.14 -23.60
CA ALA A 114 33.02 20.44 -23.18
C ALA A 114 33.66 21.48 -24.09
N SER A 115 32.95 21.87 -25.15
CA SER A 115 32.97 23.25 -25.64
C SER A 115 31.79 23.50 -26.60
N ALA A 116 31.30 24.74 -26.51
CA ALA A 116 30.33 25.42 -27.37
C ALA A 116 28.84 25.06 -27.20
N GLN A 117 28.03 26.13 -27.00
CA GLN A 117 26.58 26.22 -27.18
C GLN A 117 26.03 25.14 -28.12
N PHE A 118 25.05 24.31 -27.72
CA PHE A 118 24.10 23.57 -28.60
C PHE A 118 23.05 22.76 -27.78
N PRO A 119 21.94 22.22 -28.38
CA PRO A 119 20.56 22.32 -27.88
C PRO A 119 20.01 21.13 -27.06
N GLU A 120 18.80 21.32 -26.49
CA GLU A 120 17.98 20.44 -25.62
C GLU A 120 17.87 18.95 -26.00
N SER A 121 18.18 18.55 -27.23
CA SER A 121 18.03 17.17 -27.72
C SER A 121 19.19 16.24 -27.37
N ALA A 122 20.31 16.75 -26.84
CA ALA A 122 21.46 15.96 -26.39
C ALA A 122 21.37 15.52 -24.91
N LEU A 123 20.50 16.13 -24.10
CA LEU A 123 20.39 15.83 -22.66
C LEU A 123 19.85 14.41 -22.38
N LYS A 124 18.99 13.87 -23.26
CA LYS A 124 18.30 12.59 -23.01
C LYS A 124 19.20 11.35 -23.08
N ARG A 125 20.34 11.40 -23.79
CA ARG A 125 21.23 10.22 -23.94
C ARG A 125 22.23 10.05 -22.80
N ASN A 126 22.55 11.11 -22.05
CA ASN A 126 23.50 11.04 -20.93
C ASN A 126 22.83 10.64 -19.60
N TYR A 127 21.50 10.76 -19.48
CA TYR A 127 20.73 10.43 -18.27
C TYR A 127 20.63 8.92 -18.00
N GLU A 128 20.79 8.07 -19.01
CA GLU A 128 20.58 6.62 -18.87
C GLU A 128 21.70 5.90 -18.08
N GLN A 129 22.82 6.58 -17.78
CA GLN A 129 23.96 5.98 -17.05
C GLN A 129 24.48 6.82 -15.86
N SER A 130 23.83 7.92 -15.49
CA SER A 130 24.28 8.74 -14.35
C SER A 130 23.58 8.33 -13.06
N VAL A 131 24.36 7.97 -12.04
CA VAL A 131 23.88 7.80 -10.66
C VAL A 131 23.53 9.18 -10.10
N ARG A 132 22.33 9.33 -9.51
CA ARG A 132 21.93 10.56 -8.79
C ARG A 132 21.97 10.35 -7.29
N VAL A 133 22.54 11.31 -6.54
CA VAL A 133 22.65 11.26 -5.08
C VAL A 133 22.02 12.50 -4.44
N ILE A 134 20.97 12.29 -3.66
CA ILE A 134 20.25 13.37 -2.96
C ILE A 134 20.20 13.11 -1.46
N ALA A 135 20.43 14.16 -0.68
CA ALA A 135 20.25 14.15 0.76
C ALA A 135 18.89 14.75 1.10
N ILE A 136 18.12 14.06 1.94
CA ILE A 136 16.87 14.57 2.50
C ILE A 136 16.97 14.51 4.02
N THR A 137 16.95 15.68 4.65
CA THR A 137 17.11 15.85 6.10
C THR A 137 15.93 16.68 6.64
N GLY A 138 15.80 16.80 7.96
CA GLY A 138 14.74 17.59 8.59
C GLY A 138 14.89 19.10 8.44
N GLU A 139 15.97 19.59 7.83
CA GLU A 139 16.11 21.00 7.42
C GLU A 139 15.16 21.38 6.28
N LEU A 140 14.72 20.40 5.47
CA LEU A 140 13.83 20.62 4.33
C LEU A 140 12.36 20.59 4.75
N SER A 141 11.55 21.48 4.15
CA SER A 141 10.09 21.45 4.29
C SER A 141 9.49 20.22 3.60
N GLU A 142 8.24 19.85 3.92
CA GLU A 142 7.57 18.70 3.29
C GLU A 142 7.53 18.81 1.75
N ASP A 143 7.14 19.99 1.23
CA ASP A 143 7.13 20.26 -0.22
C ASP A 143 8.51 20.08 -0.86
N GLU A 144 9.57 20.57 -0.20
CA GLU A 144 10.94 20.41 -0.69
C GLU A 144 11.37 18.94 -0.70
N ARG A 145 11.00 18.16 0.32
CA ARG A 145 11.28 16.72 0.38
C ARG A 145 10.61 15.99 -0.77
N GLU A 146 9.35 16.29 -1.06
CA GLU A 146 8.61 15.69 -2.17
C GLU A 146 9.26 16.01 -3.52
N ILE A 147 9.59 17.28 -3.78
CA ILE A 147 10.25 17.71 -5.02
C ILE A 147 11.58 16.97 -5.21
N ARG A 148 12.40 16.89 -4.17
CA ARG A 148 13.72 16.21 -4.21
C ARG A 148 13.59 14.71 -4.41
N LEU A 149 12.57 14.10 -3.79
CA LEU A 149 12.31 12.68 -3.96
C LEU A 149 11.82 12.39 -5.39
N GLU A 150 10.95 13.22 -5.95
CA GLU A 150 10.48 13.09 -7.33
C GLU A 150 11.59 13.28 -8.35
N GLU A 151 12.49 14.25 -8.12
CA GLU A 151 13.73 14.41 -8.90
C GLU A 151 14.53 13.09 -8.87
N LEU A 152 14.75 12.51 -7.69
CA LEU A 152 15.54 11.28 -7.53
C LEU A 152 14.92 10.09 -8.25
N LYS A 153 13.58 9.96 -8.23
CA LYS A 153 12.83 8.88 -8.90
C LYS A 153 13.01 8.89 -10.42
N SER A 154 13.33 10.03 -11.02
CA SER A 154 13.51 10.15 -12.47
C SER A 154 14.79 9.49 -13.01
N TYR A 155 15.74 9.13 -12.15
CA TYR A 155 17.04 8.55 -12.54
C TYR A 155 17.08 7.03 -12.38
N PRO A 156 17.58 6.25 -13.36
CA PRO A 156 17.59 4.78 -13.29
C PRO A 156 18.41 4.22 -12.12
N GLN A 157 19.55 4.85 -11.81
CA GLN A 157 20.37 4.55 -10.63
C GLN A 157 20.38 5.75 -9.68
N ARG A 158 20.09 5.49 -8.41
CA ARG A 158 19.88 6.54 -7.42
C ARG A 158 20.32 6.10 -6.02
N VAL A 159 20.79 7.08 -5.24
CA VAL A 159 21.11 6.92 -3.83
C VAL A 159 20.40 8.03 -3.05
N LEU A 160 19.62 7.64 -2.05
CA LEU A 160 19.01 8.56 -1.10
C LEU A 160 19.83 8.54 0.18
N VAL A 161 20.28 9.69 0.68
CA VAL A 161 20.84 9.82 2.02
C VAL A 161 19.82 10.51 2.91
N ALA A 162 19.40 9.88 4.00
CA ALA A 162 18.28 10.35 4.80
C ALA A 162 18.57 10.34 6.31
N THR A 163 18.01 11.31 7.03
CA THR A 163 17.81 11.23 8.49
C THR A 163 16.42 10.67 8.80
N ASP A 164 16.11 10.44 10.08
CA ASP A 164 14.80 9.89 10.52
C ASP A 164 13.59 10.78 10.10
N CYS A 165 13.79 11.96 9.51
CA CYS A 165 12.70 12.74 8.92
C CYS A 165 11.94 12.03 7.78
N LEU A 166 12.54 11.00 7.18
CA LEU A 166 11.90 10.12 6.18
C LEU A 166 11.54 8.73 6.73
N SER A 167 11.79 8.46 8.02
CA SER A 167 11.41 7.18 8.63
C SER A 167 9.91 7.07 8.89
N GLU A 168 9.13 8.11 8.55
CA GLU A 168 7.67 8.22 8.70
C GLU A 168 7.03 8.95 7.51
N GLY A 169 5.73 8.70 7.26
CA GLY A 169 4.93 9.45 6.28
C GLY A 169 5.18 9.21 4.77
N VAL A 170 6.30 8.59 4.37
CA VAL A 170 6.66 8.45 2.93
C VAL A 170 6.77 6.99 2.49
N ASN A 171 6.22 6.68 1.31
CA ASN A 171 6.30 5.36 0.67
C ASN A 171 7.51 5.27 -0.27
N LEU A 172 8.55 4.52 0.14
CA LEU A 172 9.81 4.38 -0.62
C LEU A 172 9.95 3.03 -1.35
N GLN A 173 9.15 2.04 -0.97
CA GLN A 173 9.16 0.64 -1.46
C GLN A 173 9.05 0.46 -2.98
N SER A 174 8.47 1.40 -3.72
CA SER A 174 8.30 1.28 -5.17
C SER A 174 9.56 1.67 -5.97
N HIS A 175 10.51 2.39 -5.35
CA HIS A 175 11.64 2.99 -6.06
C HIS A 175 13.01 2.62 -5.47
N PHE A 176 13.02 2.16 -4.21
CA PHE A 176 14.21 1.72 -3.48
C PHE A 176 14.06 0.27 -3.03
N ASN A 177 15.17 -0.47 -3.05
CA ASN A 177 15.21 -1.92 -2.81
C ASN A 177 16.43 -2.34 -1.99
N ALA A 178 17.19 -1.39 -1.45
CA ALA A 178 18.25 -1.64 -0.50
C ALA A 178 18.32 -0.54 0.55
N VAL A 179 18.76 -0.91 1.75
CA VAL A 179 19.01 -0.01 2.87
C VAL A 179 20.42 -0.24 3.39
N LEU A 180 21.13 0.85 3.65
CA LEU A 180 22.40 0.88 4.35
C LEU A 180 22.26 1.78 5.58
N HIS A 181 22.40 1.20 6.76
CA HIS A 181 22.46 1.94 8.00
C HIS A 181 23.88 2.40 8.24
N TYR A 182 24.13 3.71 8.06
CA TYR A 182 25.44 4.31 8.33
C TYR A 182 25.70 4.32 9.85
N ASP A 183 24.67 4.58 10.64
CA ASP A 183 24.71 4.53 12.10
C ASP A 183 23.62 3.59 12.62
N LEU A 184 23.96 2.80 13.65
CA LEU A 184 23.00 1.94 14.35
C LEU A 184 22.08 2.81 15.21
N PRO A 185 20.75 2.84 14.94
CA PRO A 185 19.83 3.44 15.88
C PRO A 185 19.80 2.63 17.17
N TRP A 186 19.80 3.33 18.29
CA TRP A 186 19.83 2.75 19.64
C TRP A 186 18.49 2.13 20.05
N ASN A 187 17.43 2.52 19.33
CA ASN A 187 16.11 1.92 19.43
C ASN A 187 15.93 0.94 18.25
N PRO A 188 15.84 -0.39 18.49
CA PRO A 188 15.61 -1.36 17.42
C PRO A 188 14.31 -1.13 16.64
N ASN A 189 13.28 -0.51 17.23
CA ASN A 189 12.07 -0.15 16.47
C ASN A 189 12.37 0.82 15.35
N ARG A 190 13.33 1.74 15.55
CA ARG A 190 13.72 2.66 14.49
C ARG A 190 14.42 1.94 13.34
N LEU A 191 15.16 0.87 13.63
CA LEU A 191 15.76 0.03 12.59
C LEU A 191 14.65 -0.64 11.76
N GLU A 192 13.69 -1.27 12.43
CA GLU A 192 12.54 -1.93 11.79
C GLU A 192 11.67 -0.93 11.01
N GLN A 193 11.41 0.26 11.56
CA GLN A 193 10.65 1.32 10.87
C GLN A 193 11.37 1.82 9.61
N ARG A 194 12.69 1.97 9.65
CA ARG A 194 13.52 2.36 8.50
C ARG A 194 13.51 1.29 7.40
N GLU A 195 13.72 0.03 7.76
CA GLU A 195 13.65 -1.11 6.84
C GLU A 195 12.24 -1.26 6.26
N GLY A 196 11.23 -1.12 7.11
CA GLY A 196 9.84 -1.10 6.73
C GLY A 196 9.48 -0.01 5.72
N ARG A 197 10.27 1.06 5.53
CA ARG A 197 9.98 2.02 4.43
C ARG A 197 10.14 1.41 3.04
N ILE A 198 10.89 0.31 2.93
CA ILE A 198 11.14 -0.41 1.68
C ILE A 198 10.66 -1.86 1.70
N ASP A 199 10.72 -2.55 2.84
CA ASP A 199 10.26 -3.94 2.99
C ASP A 199 8.80 -3.97 3.46
N ARG A 200 7.88 -3.77 2.50
CA ARG A 200 6.43 -3.76 2.69
C ARG A 200 5.71 -4.38 1.49
N TYR A 201 4.46 -4.79 1.71
CA TYR A 201 3.58 -5.23 0.61
C TYR A 201 3.54 -4.18 -0.50
N GLY A 202 3.78 -4.62 -1.74
CA GLY A 202 3.90 -3.75 -2.91
C GLY A 202 5.34 -3.37 -3.30
N GLN A 203 6.35 -3.93 -2.64
CA GLN A 203 7.74 -3.88 -3.10
C GLN A 203 7.87 -4.58 -4.47
N ALA A 204 8.48 -3.89 -5.44
CA ALA A 204 8.59 -4.36 -6.83
C ALA A 204 9.65 -5.45 -7.03
N THR A 205 10.57 -5.60 -6.07
CA THR A 205 11.65 -6.59 -6.11
C THR A 205 11.43 -7.73 -5.13
N ALA A 206 11.86 -8.94 -5.49
CA ALA A 206 11.67 -10.13 -4.64
C ALA A 206 12.59 -10.15 -3.40
N VAL A 207 13.72 -9.43 -3.45
CA VAL A 207 14.71 -9.42 -2.37
C VAL A 207 15.13 -7.97 -2.10
N VAL A 208 14.89 -7.54 -0.87
CA VAL A 208 15.43 -6.31 -0.31
C VAL A 208 16.74 -6.60 0.41
N LYS A 209 17.77 -5.77 0.19
CA LYS A 209 19.05 -5.88 0.93
C LYS A 209 19.08 -4.89 2.10
N SER A 210 19.43 -5.36 3.29
CA SER A 210 19.76 -4.51 4.44
C SER A 210 21.22 -4.70 4.84
N CYS A 211 21.95 -3.60 4.97
CA CYS A 211 23.34 -3.56 5.39
C CYS A 211 23.48 -2.64 6.61
N LEU A 212 24.30 -3.04 7.60
CA LEU A 212 24.65 -2.21 8.75
C LEU A 212 26.15 -1.99 8.79
N LEU A 213 26.58 -0.73 8.80
CA LEU A 213 27.98 -0.37 9.04
C LEU A 213 28.20 -0.18 10.55
N TYR A 214 29.17 -0.91 11.11
CA TYR A 214 29.59 -0.76 12.49
C TYR A 214 31.12 -0.83 12.59
N GLY A 215 31.70 -0.10 13.56
CA GLY A 215 33.14 -0.13 13.82
C GLY A 215 33.49 -1.21 14.83
N GLN A 216 34.45 -2.09 14.52
CA GLN A 216 34.98 -3.06 15.50
C GLN A 216 35.66 -2.38 16.68
N ASP A 217 36.26 -1.21 16.42
CA ASP A 217 36.96 -0.39 17.42
C ASP A 217 36.00 0.55 18.18
N ASN A 218 34.70 0.48 17.92
CA ASN A 218 33.70 1.23 18.65
C ASN A 218 33.06 0.32 19.72
N PRO A 219 33.52 0.36 20.99
CA PRO A 219 33.01 -0.51 22.06
C PRO A 219 31.52 -0.30 22.31
N VAL A 220 31.00 0.85 21.90
CA VAL A 220 29.61 1.24 22.03
C VAL A 220 28.72 0.51 21.02
N ASP A 221 29.08 0.54 19.74
CA ASP A 221 28.32 -0.15 18.69
C ASP A 221 28.31 -1.65 18.93
N GLY A 222 29.44 -2.21 19.38
CA GLY A 222 29.55 -3.64 19.71
C GLY A 222 28.62 -4.06 20.85
N ALA A 223 28.56 -3.27 21.93
CA ALA A 223 27.67 -3.56 23.05
C ALA A 223 26.19 -3.48 22.65
N VAL A 224 25.81 -2.47 21.87
CA VAL A 224 24.43 -2.32 21.38
C VAL A 224 24.07 -3.47 20.45
N LEU A 225 24.93 -3.79 19.47
CA LEU A 225 24.69 -4.86 18.51
C LEU A 225 24.54 -6.23 19.20
N GLU A 226 25.35 -6.51 20.22
CA GLU A 226 25.26 -7.76 20.98
C GLU A 226 23.94 -7.88 21.77
N VAL A 227 23.48 -6.78 22.39
CA VAL A 227 22.18 -6.72 23.08
C VAL A 227 21.04 -6.94 22.07
N LEU A 228 21.07 -6.25 20.93
CA LEU A 228 20.07 -6.37 19.87
C LEU A 228 20.01 -7.80 19.30
N ILE A 229 21.16 -8.36 18.91
CA ILE A 229 21.23 -9.69 18.28
C ILE A 229 20.87 -10.81 19.27
N ARG A 230 21.42 -10.83 20.48
CA ARG A 230 21.14 -11.92 21.44
C ARG A 230 19.66 -11.98 21.80
N LYS A 231 19.03 -10.83 22.07
CA LYS A 231 17.60 -10.79 22.41
C LYS A 231 16.73 -11.05 21.19
N ALA A 232 17.05 -10.55 20.00
CA ALA A 232 16.33 -10.92 18.78
C ALA A 232 16.37 -12.44 18.54
N VAL A 233 17.51 -13.08 18.74
CA VAL A 233 17.67 -14.55 18.67
C VAL A 233 16.85 -15.26 19.76
N GLN A 234 16.80 -14.73 20.99
CA GLN A 234 16.03 -15.32 22.08
C GLN A 234 14.52 -15.19 21.88
N ILE A 235 14.06 -14.03 21.39
CA ILE A 235 12.68 -13.76 21.00
C ILE A 235 12.30 -14.70 19.85
N HIS A 236 13.12 -14.76 18.79
CA HIS A 236 12.89 -15.63 17.65
C HIS A 236 12.86 -17.12 18.05
N LYS A 237 13.78 -17.58 18.90
CA LYS A 237 13.76 -18.97 19.41
C LYS A 237 12.52 -19.30 20.25
N THR A 238 11.98 -18.32 20.97
CA THR A 238 10.84 -18.53 21.88
C THR A 238 9.49 -18.35 21.18
N LEU A 239 9.40 -17.45 20.21
CA LEU A 239 8.13 -17.03 19.59
C LEU A 239 8.03 -17.36 18.09
N GLY A 240 9.16 -17.56 17.41
CA GLY A 240 9.25 -17.73 15.96
C GLY A 240 9.12 -16.43 15.15
N ILE A 241 9.02 -15.27 15.81
CA ILE A 241 8.85 -13.95 15.19
C ILE A 241 9.68 -12.88 15.92
N THR A 242 9.92 -11.75 15.26
CA THR A 242 10.54 -10.55 15.84
C THR A 242 9.46 -9.70 16.51
N VAL A 243 9.74 -9.11 17.67
CA VAL A 243 8.78 -8.28 18.41
C VAL A 243 9.34 -6.86 18.49
N PRO A 244 8.55 -5.83 18.16
CA PRO A 244 8.98 -4.45 18.31
C PRO A 244 9.19 -4.15 19.81
N VAL A 245 10.33 -3.55 20.10
CA VAL A 245 10.81 -3.23 21.43
C VAL A 245 10.31 -1.84 21.85
N PRO A 246 9.46 -1.72 22.88
CA PRO A 246 9.12 -0.40 23.41
C PRO A 246 10.32 0.14 24.19
N MET A 247 11.11 1.01 23.55
CA MET A 247 12.17 1.77 24.21
C MET A 247 11.88 3.25 24.13
N ASP A 248 11.91 3.92 25.28
CA ASP A 248 12.25 5.33 25.33
C ASP A 248 13.76 5.44 25.01
N SER A 249 14.09 6.05 23.88
CA SER A 249 15.47 6.11 23.35
C SER A 249 16.48 6.78 24.28
N THR A 250 16.00 7.60 25.23
CA THR A 250 16.80 8.38 26.18
C THR A 250 17.37 7.52 27.31
N THR A 251 16.55 6.66 27.93
CA THR A 251 16.94 5.84 29.11
C THR A 251 17.98 4.79 28.76
N VAL A 252 17.88 4.19 27.58
CA VAL A 252 18.85 3.20 27.08
C VAL A 252 20.18 3.87 26.75
N SER A 253 20.10 5.03 26.09
CA SER A 253 21.30 5.82 25.78
C SER A 253 22.02 6.20 27.07
N GLU A 254 21.31 6.74 28.05
CA GLU A 254 21.89 7.11 29.35
C GLU A 254 22.48 5.92 30.11
N ALA A 255 21.79 4.78 30.15
CA ALA A 255 22.28 3.57 30.82
C ALA A 255 23.54 3.02 30.14
N VAL A 256 23.53 2.93 28.80
CA VAL A 256 24.69 2.46 28.03
C VAL A 256 25.84 3.45 28.16
N PHE A 257 25.60 4.75 28.03
CA PHE A 257 26.62 5.79 28.22
C PHE A 257 27.22 5.75 29.62
N LYS A 258 26.40 5.64 30.67
CA LYS A 258 26.88 5.58 32.05
C LYS A 258 27.76 4.35 32.27
N SER A 259 27.37 3.18 31.77
CA SER A 259 28.18 1.95 31.87
C SER A 259 29.51 2.04 31.11
N LEU A 260 29.56 2.79 30.00
CA LEU A 260 30.76 2.96 29.18
C LEU A 260 31.73 3.99 29.76
N PHE A 261 31.22 5.06 30.36
CA PHE A 261 32.06 6.08 31.00
C PHE A 261 32.58 5.64 32.37
N ASP A 262 31.82 4.85 33.13
CA ASP A 262 32.30 4.24 34.39
C ASP A 262 33.44 3.22 34.14
N ARG A 263 33.50 2.64 32.92
CA ARG A 263 34.61 1.77 32.48
C ARG A 263 35.93 2.51 32.19
N ALA A 264 35.91 3.82 31.95
CA ALA A 264 37.13 4.57 31.63
C ALA A 264 38.05 4.80 32.85
N THR A 265 37.54 4.58 34.06
CA THR A 265 38.30 4.79 35.31
C THR A 265 38.91 3.52 35.90
N ASP A 266 38.38 2.33 35.61
CA ASP A 266 38.89 1.08 36.18
C ASP A 266 39.20 0.03 35.10
N ALA A 267 40.50 -0.13 34.83
CA ALA A 267 41.02 -1.25 34.06
C ALA A 267 40.95 -2.54 34.90
N VAL A 268 39.76 -3.12 35.01
CA VAL A 268 39.59 -4.50 35.49
C VAL A 268 38.69 -5.25 34.52
N GLN A 269 39.24 -6.36 34.04
CA GLN A 269 38.62 -7.34 33.17
C GLN A 269 37.50 -8.10 33.92
N LEU A 270 36.36 -7.43 34.08
CA LEU A 270 35.10 -8.04 34.48
C LEU A 270 34.15 -8.01 33.28
N SER A 271 33.51 -9.15 33.01
CA SER A 271 32.53 -9.27 31.94
C SER A 271 31.44 -8.23 32.12
N LEU A 272 31.12 -7.52 31.03
CA LEU A 272 30.05 -6.52 30.91
C LEU A 272 28.70 -7.01 31.48
N LEU A 273 28.52 -8.33 31.62
CA LEU A 273 27.29 -8.98 32.06
C LEU A 273 27.03 -8.95 33.58
N ASP A 274 28.03 -9.00 34.45
CA ASP A 274 27.77 -9.12 35.91
C ASP A 274 27.29 -7.79 36.53
N LEU A 275 27.54 -6.66 35.85
CA LEU A 275 27.20 -5.32 36.34
C LEU A 275 25.96 -4.71 35.64
N LEU A 276 25.55 -5.26 34.50
CA LEU A 276 24.29 -4.87 33.83
C LEU A 276 23.06 -5.51 34.47
N ASP A 277 23.22 -6.62 35.21
CA ASP A 277 22.15 -7.22 36.01
C ASP A 277 21.88 -6.45 37.32
N ASP A 278 22.86 -5.68 37.83
CA ASP A 278 22.77 -4.94 39.10
C ASP A 278 22.31 -3.47 38.95
N GLY A 279 22.07 -3.01 37.71
CA GLY A 279 21.57 -1.64 37.45
C GLY A 279 20.04 -1.58 37.38
N ASP A 280 19.41 -0.87 38.32
CA ASP A 280 17.95 -0.65 38.37
C ASP A 280 17.31 -0.24 37.02
N ALA A 281 18.04 0.51 36.20
CA ALA A 281 17.57 0.95 34.87
C ALA A 281 17.46 -0.19 33.84
N VAL A 282 18.39 -1.14 33.86
CA VAL A 282 18.39 -2.29 32.92
C VAL A 282 17.34 -3.31 33.36
N ALA A 283 17.17 -3.53 34.67
CA ALA A 283 16.12 -4.38 35.20
C ALA A 283 14.71 -3.88 34.82
N GLU A 284 14.47 -2.57 34.85
CA GLU A 284 13.18 -2.00 34.43
C GLU A 284 12.95 -2.13 32.90
N VAL A 285 14.01 -1.98 32.10
CA VAL A 285 13.99 -2.28 30.66
C VAL A 285 13.65 -3.75 30.41
N HIS A 286 14.23 -4.68 31.16
CA HIS A 286 13.91 -6.11 31.01
C HIS A 286 12.45 -6.41 31.36
N LYS A 287 11.89 -5.77 32.39
CA LYS A 287 10.47 -5.90 32.74
C LYS A 287 9.54 -5.32 31.68
N SER A 288 9.88 -4.16 31.09
CA SER A 288 9.06 -3.58 30.01
C SER A 288 9.05 -4.49 28.78
N TRP A 289 10.18 -5.12 28.46
CA TRP A 289 10.29 -6.13 27.41
C TRP A 289 9.49 -7.39 27.68
N ASP A 290 9.58 -7.95 28.88
CA ASP A 290 8.82 -9.16 29.24
C ASP A 290 7.31 -8.88 29.22
N ARG A 291 6.89 -7.67 29.60
CA ARG A 291 5.51 -7.20 29.45
C ARG A 291 5.10 -7.09 27.97
N ALA A 292 5.95 -6.56 27.10
CA ALA A 292 5.69 -6.49 25.66
C ALA A 292 5.58 -7.88 25.03
N ILE A 293 6.49 -8.79 25.37
CA ILE A 293 6.47 -10.20 24.96
C ILE A 293 5.20 -10.89 25.47
N ALA A 294 4.78 -10.63 26.72
CA ALA A 294 3.54 -11.17 27.27
C ALA A 294 2.31 -10.61 26.57
N ARG A 295 2.28 -9.29 26.27
CA ARG A 295 1.21 -8.66 25.47
C ARG A 295 1.13 -9.27 24.08
N GLU A 296 2.27 -9.50 23.43
CA GLU A 296 2.31 -10.10 22.09
C GLU A 296 1.93 -11.58 22.12
N LYS A 297 2.32 -12.33 23.18
CA LYS A 297 1.78 -13.68 23.40
C LYS A 297 0.27 -13.65 23.61
N ILE A 298 -0.28 -12.67 24.32
CA ILE A 298 -1.72 -12.52 24.57
C ILE A 298 -2.46 -12.12 23.28
N SER A 299 -1.92 -11.16 22.52
CA SER A 299 -2.41 -10.77 21.19
C SER A 299 -2.44 -12.00 20.30
N ARG A 300 -1.34 -12.76 20.26
CA ARG A 300 -1.28 -14.00 19.49
C ARG A 300 -2.14 -15.09 20.07
N THR A 301 -2.43 -15.22 21.35
CA THR A 301 -3.45 -16.19 21.80
C THR A 301 -4.86 -15.80 21.34
N ARG A 302 -5.12 -14.50 21.12
CA ARG A 302 -6.35 -14.02 20.46
C ARG A 302 -6.34 -14.25 18.94
N PHE A 303 -5.17 -14.14 18.27
CA PHE A 303 -5.03 -14.38 16.81
C PHE A 303 -4.71 -15.85 16.41
N ALA A 304 -4.12 -16.64 17.31
CA ALA A 304 -3.65 -18.03 17.10
C ALA A 304 -4.66 -19.07 17.59
N GLN A 305 -5.70 -18.65 18.30
CA GLN A 305 -6.96 -19.36 18.15
C GLN A 305 -7.38 -19.13 16.69
N ARG A 306 -7.25 -20.19 15.89
CA ARG A 306 -7.71 -20.39 14.50
C ARG A 306 -9.18 -19.98 14.28
N THR A 307 -9.51 -18.73 14.55
CA THR A 307 -10.88 -18.21 14.46
C THR A 307 -11.09 -17.67 13.06
N ILE A 308 -10.07 -17.01 12.50
CA ILE A 308 -10.04 -16.58 11.11
C ILE A 308 -9.33 -17.66 10.30
N LYS A 309 -10.06 -18.51 9.57
CA LYS A 309 -9.46 -19.40 8.58
C LYS A 309 -9.17 -18.59 7.31
N PRO A 310 -7.92 -18.57 6.81
CA PRO A 310 -7.59 -17.84 5.57
C PRO A 310 -8.51 -18.19 4.41
N GLU A 311 -8.94 -19.46 4.32
CA GLU A 311 -9.84 -19.95 3.28
C GLU A 311 -11.25 -19.34 3.38
N GLU A 312 -11.76 -19.12 4.60
CA GLU A 312 -13.07 -18.50 4.83
C GLU A 312 -13.04 -17.00 4.49
N VAL A 313 -11.95 -16.30 4.85
CA VAL A 313 -11.76 -14.88 4.45
C VAL A 313 -11.54 -14.76 2.96
N GLN A 314 -10.78 -15.67 2.36
CA GLN A 314 -10.54 -15.69 0.92
C GLN A 314 -11.85 -15.89 0.15
N GLN A 315 -12.75 -16.77 0.60
CA GLN A 315 -14.05 -16.94 -0.03
C GLN A 315 -14.90 -15.68 0.06
N GLU A 316 -14.99 -15.04 1.24
CA GLU A 316 -15.75 -13.80 1.39
C GLU A 316 -15.14 -12.64 0.57
N LEU A 317 -13.81 -12.59 0.43
CA LEU A 317 -13.14 -11.65 -0.47
C LEU A 317 -13.50 -11.91 -1.93
N ILE A 318 -13.46 -13.17 -2.38
CA ILE A 318 -13.85 -13.57 -3.74
C ILE A 318 -15.31 -13.20 -3.99
N ASP A 319 -16.21 -13.50 -3.06
CA ASP A 319 -17.64 -13.20 -3.18
C ASP A 319 -17.89 -11.68 -3.27
N SER A 320 -17.19 -10.90 -2.44
CA SER A 320 -17.23 -9.43 -2.48
C SER A 320 -16.71 -8.87 -3.80
N ASP A 321 -15.58 -9.40 -4.30
CA ASP A 321 -15.00 -8.99 -5.58
C ASP A 321 -15.88 -9.36 -6.78
N GLN A 322 -16.60 -10.49 -6.72
CA GLN A 322 -17.59 -10.86 -7.75
C GLN A 322 -18.77 -9.89 -7.78
N ILE A 323 -19.22 -9.38 -6.62
CA ILE A 323 -20.31 -8.40 -6.55
C ILE A 323 -19.89 -7.05 -7.14
N LEU A 324 -18.66 -6.62 -6.88
CA LEU A 324 -18.15 -5.31 -7.29
C LEU A 324 -17.54 -5.31 -8.71
N GLY A 325 -17.26 -6.49 -9.27
CA GLY A 325 -16.60 -6.68 -10.56
C GLY A 325 -15.11 -7.04 -10.41
N ASN A 326 -14.66 -8.06 -11.15
CA ASN A 326 -13.28 -8.55 -11.05
C ASN A 326 -12.33 -7.85 -12.05
N GLU A 327 -11.03 -8.19 -12.00
CA GLU A 327 -10.01 -7.64 -12.91
C GLU A 327 -10.38 -7.82 -14.40
N SER A 328 -11.01 -8.95 -14.77
CA SER A 328 -11.44 -9.24 -16.14
C SER A 328 -12.62 -8.38 -16.60
N ASP A 329 -13.50 -7.98 -15.67
CA ASP A 329 -14.61 -7.08 -15.95
C ASP A 329 -14.09 -5.67 -16.22
N VAL A 330 -13.12 -5.20 -15.42
CA VAL A 330 -12.44 -3.90 -15.64
C VAL A 330 -11.71 -3.90 -16.98
N GLU A 331 -10.93 -4.95 -17.27
CA GLU A 331 -10.21 -5.07 -18.55
C GLU A 331 -11.17 -5.02 -19.74
N ARG A 332 -12.27 -5.79 -19.68
CA ARG A 332 -13.28 -5.83 -20.75
C ARG A 332 -13.97 -4.48 -20.93
N PHE A 333 -14.39 -3.86 -19.81
CA PHE A 333 -15.05 -2.56 -19.82
C PHE A 333 -14.15 -1.50 -20.45
N VAL A 334 -12.92 -1.36 -19.96
CA VAL A 334 -11.96 -0.33 -20.43
C VAL A 334 -11.64 -0.53 -21.89
N LYS A 335 -11.34 -1.76 -22.33
CA LYS A 335 -11.07 -2.03 -23.75
C LYS A 335 -12.25 -1.71 -24.64
N THR A 336 -13.44 -2.21 -24.30
CA THR A 336 -14.66 -1.98 -25.10
C THR A 336 -15.01 -0.49 -25.18
N ALA A 337 -14.87 0.23 -24.07
CA ALA A 337 -15.10 1.66 -24.00
C ALA A 337 -14.11 2.43 -24.89
N CYS A 338 -12.82 2.16 -24.74
CA CYS A 338 -11.76 2.78 -25.53
C CYS A 338 -11.87 2.46 -27.03
N ASP A 339 -12.22 1.23 -27.40
CA ASP A 339 -12.46 0.84 -28.80
C ASP A 339 -13.61 1.64 -29.41
N ARG A 340 -14.72 1.82 -28.67
CA ARG A 340 -15.86 2.67 -29.11
C ARG A 340 -15.52 4.14 -29.21
N LEU A 341 -14.60 4.61 -28.37
CA LEU A 341 -14.10 5.99 -28.37
C LEU A 341 -12.94 6.21 -29.37
N SER A 342 -12.62 5.22 -30.19
CA SER A 342 -11.51 5.27 -31.17
C SER A 342 -10.12 5.45 -30.55
N CYS A 343 -9.91 4.95 -29.33
CA CYS A 343 -8.63 4.93 -28.62
C CYS A 343 -8.17 3.49 -28.29
N PRO A 344 -7.95 2.60 -29.29
CA PRO A 344 -7.72 1.18 -29.03
C PRO A 344 -6.39 0.92 -28.32
N PHE A 345 -6.34 -0.18 -27.56
CA PHE A 345 -5.13 -0.63 -26.89
C PHE A 345 -4.23 -1.45 -27.81
N ILE A 346 -2.91 -1.23 -27.70
CA ILE A 346 -1.91 -2.02 -28.43
C ILE A 346 -1.26 -3.01 -27.47
N ARG A 347 -1.33 -4.31 -27.78
CA ARG A 347 -0.72 -5.36 -26.96
C ARG A 347 0.82 -5.25 -27.01
N LYS A 348 1.46 -5.28 -25.84
CA LYS A 348 2.92 -5.34 -25.64
C LYS A 348 3.30 -6.53 -24.75
N ASN A 349 4.60 -6.83 -24.64
CA ASN A 349 5.08 -8.00 -23.90
C ASN A 349 4.73 -7.96 -22.40
N SER A 350 4.67 -6.77 -21.80
CA SER A 350 4.44 -6.55 -20.36
C SER A 350 3.10 -5.88 -20.03
N GLY A 351 2.19 -5.72 -21.00
CA GLY A 351 0.89 -5.08 -20.77
C GLY A 351 0.23 -4.52 -22.03
N TRP A 352 -0.62 -3.51 -21.85
CA TRP A 352 -1.39 -2.83 -22.88
C TRP A 352 -0.96 -1.38 -23.01
N LEU A 353 -0.54 -0.96 -24.19
CA LEU A 353 -0.17 0.43 -24.46
C LEU A 353 -1.42 1.21 -24.87
N LEU A 354 -1.77 2.24 -24.09
CA LEU A 354 -2.72 3.28 -24.48
C LEU A 354 -1.95 4.42 -25.14
N SER A 355 -2.09 4.59 -26.45
CA SER A 355 -1.32 5.58 -27.21
C SER A 355 -1.64 7.02 -26.83
N SER A 356 -2.92 7.34 -26.65
CA SER A 356 -3.40 8.61 -26.12
C SER A 356 -4.73 8.35 -25.41
N PRO A 357 -4.92 8.83 -24.17
CA PRO A 357 -6.20 8.74 -23.49
C PRO A 357 -7.32 9.47 -24.24
N PRO A 358 -8.60 9.19 -23.95
CA PRO A 358 -9.70 10.00 -24.48
C PRO A 358 -9.56 11.48 -24.10
N LEU A 359 -9.92 12.39 -25.01
CA LEU A 359 -9.76 13.85 -24.84
C LEU A 359 -10.32 14.39 -23.52
N PHE A 360 -11.48 13.90 -23.07
CA PHE A 360 -12.11 14.33 -21.83
C PHE A 360 -11.34 13.92 -20.56
N LEU A 361 -10.36 13.01 -20.68
CA LEU A 361 -9.48 12.59 -19.59
C LEU A 361 -8.10 13.24 -19.65
N HIS A 362 -7.80 14.08 -20.65
CA HIS A 362 -6.49 14.73 -20.77
C HIS A 362 -6.17 15.63 -19.57
N CYS A 363 -7.17 16.25 -18.95
CA CYS A 363 -6.97 17.08 -17.76
C CYS A 363 -6.54 16.27 -16.52
N VAL A 364 -6.86 14.97 -16.47
CA VAL A 364 -6.57 14.09 -15.34
C VAL A 364 -5.36 13.20 -15.63
N LEU A 365 -5.30 12.59 -16.81
CA LEU A 365 -4.28 11.61 -17.20
C LEU A 365 -3.15 12.20 -18.06
N GLY A 366 -3.31 13.42 -18.57
CA GLY A 366 -2.42 13.98 -19.59
C GLY A 366 -2.59 13.32 -20.97
N ASP A 367 -1.81 13.78 -21.95
CA ASP A 367 -1.81 13.29 -23.35
C ASP A 367 -0.63 12.36 -23.66
N LYS A 368 0.01 11.80 -22.62
CA LYS A 368 1.18 10.94 -22.81
C LYS A 368 0.73 9.47 -22.99
N PRO A 369 1.46 8.69 -23.80
CA PRO A 369 1.22 7.25 -23.90
C PRO A 369 1.51 6.58 -22.57
N ARG A 370 0.68 5.60 -22.19
CA ARG A 370 0.77 4.89 -20.91
C ARG A 370 0.76 3.38 -21.12
N LEU A 371 1.63 2.67 -20.40
CA LEU A 371 1.69 1.21 -20.41
C LEU A 371 0.94 0.69 -19.19
N LEU A 372 -0.15 -0.04 -19.43
CA LEU A 372 -1.13 -0.43 -18.42
C LEU A 372 -1.20 -1.95 -18.24
N THR A 373 -1.56 -2.40 -17.05
CA THR A 373 -1.94 -3.79 -16.77
C THR A 373 -3.19 -3.82 -15.90
N PHE A 374 -4.00 -4.88 -16.05
CA PHE A 374 -5.19 -5.12 -15.24
C PHE A 374 -4.96 -6.19 -14.18
N THR A 375 -3.80 -6.85 -14.19
CA THR A 375 -3.47 -7.97 -13.31
C THR A 375 -2.37 -7.60 -12.34
N THR A 376 -2.50 -8.06 -11.10
CA THR A 376 -1.44 -8.00 -10.09
C THR A 376 -0.65 -9.32 -10.02
N PRO A 377 0.66 -9.31 -9.70
CA PRO A 377 1.51 -8.16 -9.40
C PRO A 377 1.93 -7.36 -10.65
N THR A 378 2.03 -6.04 -10.47
CA THR A 378 2.30 -5.08 -11.54
C THR A 378 3.79 -5.08 -11.94
N PRO A 379 4.15 -5.29 -13.22
CA PRO A 379 5.54 -5.21 -13.66
C PRO A 379 6.13 -3.80 -13.49
N ALA A 380 7.45 -3.71 -13.30
CA ALA A 380 8.14 -2.42 -13.17
C ALA A 380 7.94 -1.52 -14.41
N GLY A 381 7.56 -0.26 -14.18
CA GLY A 381 7.28 0.71 -15.24
C GLY A 381 5.93 0.52 -15.95
N VAL A 382 5.06 -0.36 -15.43
CA VAL A 382 3.68 -0.55 -15.89
C VAL A 382 2.73 -0.03 -14.82
N GLU A 383 1.66 0.64 -15.23
CA GLU A 383 0.63 1.19 -14.33
C GLU A 383 -0.52 0.18 -14.16
N TYR A 384 -0.94 -0.07 -12.92
CA TYR A 384 -2.08 -0.95 -12.64
C TYR A 384 -3.41 -0.19 -12.78
N VAL A 385 -4.33 -0.75 -13.56
CA VAL A 385 -5.65 -0.19 -13.81
C VAL A 385 -6.70 -1.04 -13.10
N GLY A 386 -6.99 -0.68 -11.85
CA GLY A 386 -8.11 -1.22 -11.07
C GLY A 386 -9.39 -0.36 -11.19
N ARG A 387 -10.45 -0.75 -10.47
CA ARG A 387 -11.76 -0.07 -10.49
C ARG A 387 -11.70 1.44 -10.19
N ASN A 388 -10.84 1.83 -9.26
CA ASN A 388 -10.69 3.22 -8.80
C ASN A 388 -9.64 4.00 -9.60
N HIS A 389 -9.11 3.41 -10.68
CA HIS A 389 -8.14 4.11 -11.51
C HIS A 389 -8.85 5.25 -12.25
N PRO A 390 -8.26 6.46 -12.37
CA PRO A 390 -8.95 7.61 -12.97
C PRO A 390 -9.44 7.38 -14.42
N LEU A 391 -8.76 6.51 -15.17
CA LEU A 391 -9.22 6.03 -16.48
C LEU A 391 -10.58 5.32 -16.39
N VAL A 392 -10.75 4.40 -15.43
CA VAL A 392 -11.96 3.59 -15.28
C VAL A 392 -13.11 4.47 -14.81
N GLU A 393 -12.89 5.27 -13.77
CA GLU A 393 -13.90 6.19 -13.23
C GLU A 393 -14.35 7.21 -14.27
N GLY A 394 -13.40 7.79 -14.99
CA GLY A 394 -13.65 8.77 -16.03
C GLY A 394 -14.43 8.19 -17.21
N LEU A 395 -14.04 7.01 -17.70
CA LEU A 395 -14.80 6.28 -18.72
C LEU A 395 -16.20 5.95 -18.23
N ALA A 396 -16.35 5.39 -17.02
CA ALA A 396 -17.64 5.00 -16.46
C ALA A 396 -18.59 6.19 -16.33
N ARG A 397 -18.10 7.32 -15.80
CA ARG A 397 -18.87 8.56 -15.67
C ARG A 397 -19.31 9.08 -17.04
N TYR A 398 -18.38 9.21 -17.98
CA TYR A 398 -18.68 9.70 -19.32
C TYR A 398 -19.73 8.84 -20.02
N ILE A 399 -19.57 7.51 -19.99
CA ILE A 399 -20.50 6.58 -20.62
C ILE A 399 -21.89 6.66 -19.98
N LEU A 400 -21.94 6.70 -18.65
CA LEU A 400 -23.20 6.78 -17.92
C LEU A 400 -23.95 8.09 -18.21
N GLU A 401 -23.24 9.22 -18.21
CA GLU A 401 -23.81 10.53 -18.53
C GLU A 401 -24.39 10.55 -19.95
N ASN A 402 -23.64 10.06 -20.95
CA ASN A 402 -24.13 9.96 -22.33
C ASN A 402 -25.36 9.03 -22.46
N ALA A 403 -25.36 7.91 -21.74
CA ALA A 403 -26.50 6.99 -21.72
C ALA A 403 -27.76 7.62 -21.10
N LEU A 404 -27.61 8.56 -20.16
CA LEU A 404 -28.72 9.25 -19.49
C LEU A 404 -29.24 10.45 -20.27
N THR A 405 -28.39 11.17 -21.01
CA THR A 405 -28.80 12.31 -21.85
C THR A 405 -29.53 11.87 -23.13
N GLY A 406 -29.53 10.58 -23.45
CA GLY A 406 -30.28 10.00 -24.57
C GLY A 406 -29.51 9.99 -25.89
N ASP A 407 -28.23 10.40 -25.90
CA ASP A 407 -27.36 10.29 -27.07
C ASP A 407 -26.81 8.86 -27.17
N ALA A 408 -27.58 7.99 -27.82
CA ALA A 408 -27.38 6.54 -27.83
C ALA A 408 -26.18 6.05 -28.67
N VAL A 409 -25.21 6.92 -29.00
CA VAL A 409 -24.06 6.58 -29.85
C VAL A 409 -23.13 5.59 -29.14
N LEU A 410 -22.91 5.75 -27.84
CA LEU A 410 -21.91 4.97 -27.11
C LEU A 410 -22.47 3.84 -26.25
N ALA A 411 -23.58 4.08 -25.55
CA ALA A 411 -24.22 3.11 -24.67
C ALA A 411 -25.73 3.37 -24.54
N SER A 412 -26.47 2.36 -24.09
CA SER A 412 -27.90 2.44 -23.81
C SER A 412 -28.26 1.53 -22.65
N ARG A 413 -29.25 1.93 -21.85
CA ARG A 413 -29.73 1.14 -20.70
C ARG A 413 -30.57 -0.07 -21.12
N CYS A 414 -31.16 -0.01 -22.31
CA CYS A 414 -31.93 -1.13 -22.86
C CYS A 414 -31.21 -1.70 -24.07
N GLY A 415 -31.14 -3.03 -24.15
CA GLY A 415 -30.52 -3.76 -25.24
C GLY A 415 -31.46 -4.81 -25.83
N TYR A 416 -31.37 -5.01 -27.13
CA TYR A 416 -32.01 -6.12 -27.83
C TYR A 416 -30.94 -6.79 -28.71
N THR A 417 -30.66 -8.05 -28.43
CA THR A 417 -29.59 -8.80 -29.09
C THR A 417 -30.18 -10.10 -29.63
N THR A 418 -30.02 -10.35 -30.93
CA THR A 418 -30.28 -11.68 -31.48
C THR A 418 -29.01 -12.53 -31.34
N THR A 419 -29.08 -13.65 -30.63
CA THR A 419 -27.91 -14.47 -30.28
C THR A 419 -28.24 -15.96 -30.30
N ASP A 420 -27.26 -16.80 -30.62
CA ASP A 420 -27.37 -18.26 -30.53
C ASP A 420 -27.11 -18.78 -29.09
N ALA A 421 -26.73 -17.90 -28.17
CA ALA A 421 -26.47 -18.24 -26.77
C ALA A 421 -27.73 -18.68 -26.01
N VAL A 422 -28.93 -18.38 -26.53
CA VAL A 422 -30.21 -18.72 -25.90
C VAL A 422 -31.12 -19.49 -26.86
N ALA A 423 -31.77 -20.55 -26.36
CA ALA A 423 -32.72 -21.33 -27.13
C ALA A 423 -34.15 -20.76 -27.08
N LYS A 424 -34.46 -19.94 -26.08
CA LYS A 424 -35.75 -19.27 -25.87
C LYS A 424 -35.51 -17.78 -25.63
N ARG A 425 -36.51 -16.94 -25.91
CA ARG A 425 -36.48 -15.52 -25.56
C ARG A 425 -36.19 -15.38 -24.07
N THR A 426 -35.08 -14.71 -23.77
CA THR A 426 -34.56 -14.56 -22.42
C THR A 426 -34.40 -13.07 -22.12
N THR A 427 -34.92 -12.63 -20.99
CA THR A 427 -34.78 -11.25 -20.52
C THR A 427 -33.80 -11.23 -19.37
N LEU A 428 -32.80 -10.35 -19.44
CA LEU A 428 -31.90 -10.05 -18.33
C LEU A 428 -32.20 -8.66 -17.78
N LEU A 429 -32.24 -8.54 -16.46
CA LEU A 429 -32.38 -7.28 -15.75
C LEU A 429 -31.11 -7.04 -14.95
N LEU A 430 -30.54 -5.86 -15.11
CA LEU A 430 -29.48 -5.36 -14.24
C LEU A 430 -30.14 -4.54 -13.13
N LEU A 431 -30.06 -5.04 -11.90
CA LEU A 431 -30.71 -4.48 -10.72
C LEU A 431 -29.66 -3.84 -9.81
N ARG A 432 -30.02 -2.71 -9.19
CA ARG A 432 -29.33 -2.20 -8.01
C ARG A 432 -30.18 -2.51 -6.80
N VAL A 433 -29.65 -3.37 -5.94
CA VAL A 433 -30.26 -3.75 -4.67
C VAL A 433 -29.63 -2.91 -3.57
N ARG A 434 -30.47 -2.32 -2.74
CA ARG A 434 -30.06 -1.46 -1.63
C ARG A 434 -30.43 -2.13 -0.32
N HIS A 435 -29.53 -2.08 0.64
CA HIS A 435 -29.70 -2.69 1.95
C HIS A 435 -29.35 -1.68 3.04
N ILE A 436 -30.16 -1.60 4.08
CA ILE A 436 -29.78 -0.93 5.32
C ILE A 436 -29.21 -1.99 6.27
N VAL A 437 -27.95 -1.79 6.65
CA VAL A 437 -27.23 -2.59 7.62
C VAL A 437 -27.25 -1.85 8.96
N VAL A 438 -27.97 -2.38 9.93
CA VAL A 438 -28.10 -1.81 11.28
C VAL A 438 -27.20 -2.56 12.25
N THR A 439 -26.28 -1.86 12.90
CA THR A 439 -25.46 -2.42 13.98
C THR A 439 -26.12 -2.19 15.34
N LEU A 440 -26.57 -3.27 15.98
CA LEU A 440 -27.38 -3.21 17.21
C LEU A 440 -26.65 -2.58 18.41
N LYS A 441 -25.31 -2.70 18.48
CA LYS A 441 -24.52 -2.15 19.60
C LYS A 441 -24.32 -0.63 19.56
N ARG A 442 -24.23 -0.04 18.36
CA ARG A 442 -23.89 1.39 18.18
C ARG A 442 -25.05 2.22 17.61
N ASN A 443 -26.21 1.58 17.38
CA ASN A 443 -27.38 2.15 16.72
C ASN A 443 -27.00 2.95 15.45
N TYR A 444 -26.11 2.36 14.66
CA TYR A 444 -25.54 2.98 13.47
C TYR A 444 -26.07 2.23 12.24
N GLU A 445 -26.59 2.99 11.28
CA GLU A 445 -27.16 2.48 10.03
C GLU A 445 -26.21 2.80 8.86
N GLN A 446 -25.91 1.79 8.05
CA GLN A 446 -25.15 1.93 6.81
C GLN A 446 -25.99 1.52 5.62
N LEU A 447 -25.88 2.27 4.53
CA LEU A 447 -26.43 1.87 3.24
C LEU A 447 -25.38 1.02 2.51
N ALA A 448 -25.75 -0.21 2.17
CA ALA A 448 -24.98 -1.09 1.30
C ALA A 448 -25.70 -1.24 -0.04
N GLU A 449 -24.95 -1.18 -1.13
CA GLU A 449 -25.49 -1.29 -2.48
C GLU A 449 -24.78 -2.41 -3.23
N GLU A 450 -25.55 -3.20 -3.97
CA GLU A 450 -25.03 -4.25 -4.84
C GLU A 450 -25.68 -4.15 -6.23
N CYS A 451 -24.91 -4.51 -7.25
CA CYS A 451 -25.39 -4.65 -8.62
C CYS A 451 -25.54 -6.13 -8.92
N VAL A 452 -26.74 -6.57 -9.32
CA VAL A 452 -27.04 -7.98 -9.56
C VAL A 452 -27.71 -8.15 -10.90
N VAL A 453 -27.34 -9.22 -11.61
CA VAL A 453 -27.97 -9.62 -12.87
C VAL A 453 -28.94 -10.75 -12.59
N VAL A 454 -30.21 -10.53 -12.88
CA VAL A 454 -31.23 -11.59 -12.87
C VAL A 454 -31.72 -11.84 -14.29
N GLY A 455 -32.11 -13.06 -14.58
CA GLY A 455 -32.58 -13.44 -15.91
C GLY A 455 -33.78 -14.36 -15.83
N PHE A 456 -34.71 -14.24 -16.76
CA PHE A 456 -35.85 -15.14 -16.86
C PHE A 456 -36.22 -15.45 -18.32
N THR A 457 -36.92 -16.56 -18.51
CA THR A 457 -37.56 -16.92 -19.77
C THR A 457 -39.08 -16.90 -19.63
N GLY A 458 -39.78 -16.66 -20.74
CA GLY A 458 -41.24 -16.52 -20.74
C GLY A 458 -41.73 -15.08 -20.51
N PRO A 459 -43.06 -14.88 -20.32
CA PRO A 459 -43.63 -13.56 -20.10
C PRO A 459 -43.42 -13.08 -18.64
N PRO A 460 -43.40 -11.75 -18.39
CA PRO A 460 -43.30 -11.17 -17.04
C PRO A 460 -44.35 -11.67 -16.03
N SER A 461 -45.53 -12.06 -16.51
CA SER A 461 -46.63 -12.60 -15.69
C SER A 461 -46.35 -13.98 -15.08
N SER A 462 -45.43 -14.74 -15.67
CA SER A 462 -45.09 -16.10 -15.25
C SER A 462 -43.64 -16.41 -15.61
N PRO A 463 -42.68 -15.70 -14.97
CA PRO A 463 -41.27 -15.80 -15.30
C PRO A 463 -40.71 -17.14 -14.86
N VAL A 464 -39.90 -17.76 -15.70
CA VAL A 464 -39.05 -18.89 -15.32
C VAL A 464 -37.64 -18.35 -15.12
N TRP A 465 -37.28 -18.09 -13.86
CA TRP A 465 -36.00 -17.53 -13.45
C TRP A 465 -34.82 -18.46 -13.76
N LEU A 466 -33.72 -17.86 -14.21
CA LEU A 466 -32.44 -18.51 -14.45
C LEU A 466 -31.61 -18.55 -13.17
N LEU A 467 -30.60 -19.42 -13.15
CA LEU A 467 -29.59 -19.38 -12.10
C LEU A 467 -28.77 -18.08 -12.22
N PRO A 468 -28.34 -17.45 -11.11
CA PRO A 468 -27.60 -16.19 -11.14
C PRO A 468 -26.32 -16.24 -12.00
N GLN A 469 -25.62 -17.37 -11.96
CA GLN A 469 -24.40 -17.60 -12.74
C GLN A 469 -24.69 -17.63 -14.25
N ASP A 470 -25.79 -18.27 -14.66
CA ASP A 470 -26.21 -18.33 -16.07
C ASP A 470 -26.61 -16.95 -16.58
N ALA A 471 -27.38 -16.18 -15.78
CA ALA A 471 -27.77 -14.83 -16.13
C ALA A 471 -26.56 -13.90 -16.31
N THR A 472 -25.60 -14.00 -15.39
CA THR A 472 -24.33 -13.24 -15.45
C THR A 472 -23.51 -13.65 -16.66
N SER A 473 -23.36 -14.96 -16.90
CA SER A 473 -22.63 -15.50 -18.04
C SER A 473 -23.25 -15.06 -19.37
N LEU A 474 -24.58 -15.05 -19.47
CA LEU A 474 -25.29 -14.58 -20.65
C LEU A 474 -25.05 -13.09 -20.89
N LEU A 475 -25.13 -12.24 -19.86
CA LEU A 475 -24.82 -10.80 -20.00
C LEU A 475 -23.38 -10.59 -20.50
N GLN A 476 -22.47 -11.43 -20.04
CA GLN A 476 -21.04 -11.33 -20.31
C GLN A 476 -20.62 -11.88 -21.68
N GLN A 477 -21.24 -12.96 -22.15
CA GLN A 477 -20.76 -13.76 -23.29
C GLN A 477 -21.70 -13.73 -24.51
N ALA A 478 -22.93 -13.25 -24.36
CA ALA A 478 -23.88 -13.21 -25.48
C ALA A 478 -23.38 -12.26 -26.58
N THR A 479 -23.09 -12.83 -27.75
CA THR A 479 -22.67 -12.08 -28.94
C THR A 479 -23.80 -12.01 -29.97
N PRO A 480 -23.95 -10.88 -30.68
CA PRO A 480 -24.97 -10.73 -31.70
C PRO A 480 -24.64 -11.59 -32.93
N VAL A 481 -25.60 -12.40 -33.39
CA VAL A 481 -25.50 -13.20 -34.64
C VAL A 481 -26.23 -12.56 -35.81
N SER A 482 -27.20 -11.68 -35.52
CA SER A 482 -27.90 -10.87 -36.51
C SER A 482 -28.37 -9.55 -35.90
N ASP A 483 -28.55 -8.54 -36.74
CA ASP A 483 -29.04 -7.23 -36.30
C ASP A 483 -30.51 -7.01 -36.69
N ALA A 484 -31.35 -6.73 -35.70
CA ALA A 484 -32.76 -6.41 -35.92
C ALA A 484 -32.94 -4.91 -36.19
N PRO A 485 -33.90 -4.51 -37.06
CA PRO A 485 -34.25 -3.11 -37.26
C PRO A 485 -34.55 -2.36 -35.96
N LYS A 486 -34.10 -1.11 -35.85
CA LYS A 486 -34.26 -0.27 -34.63
C LYS A 486 -35.71 -0.19 -34.15
N ALA A 487 -36.68 -0.09 -35.07
CA ALA A 487 -38.10 -0.03 -34.74
C ALA A 487 -38.59 -1.28 -33.99
N ILE A 488 -38.16 -2.48 -34.41
CA ILE A 488 -38.52 -3.74 -33.74
C ILE A 488 -37.90 -3.78 -32.34
N LYS A 489 -36.62 -3.41 -32.23
CA LYS A 489 -35.94 -3.33 -30.92
C LYS A 489 -36.68 -2.42 -29.94
N GLN A 490 -37.08 -1.24 -30.40
CA GLN A 490 -37.82 -0.26 -29.59
C GLN A 490 -39.20 -0.77 -29.18
N GLN A 491 -39.92 -1.42 -30.09
CA GLN A 491 -41.23 -1.99 -29.81
C GLN A 491 -41.14 -3.11 -28.74
N GLU A 492 -40.21 -4.05 -28.91
CA GLU A 492 -40.00 -5.17 -27.99
C GLU A 492 -39.62 -4.69 -26.58
N ILE A 493 -38.76 -3.67 -26.49
CA ILE A 493 -38.37 -3.06 -25.22
C ILE A 493 -39.58 -2.32 -24.60
N ALA A 494 -40.33 -1.56 -25.39
CA ALA A 494 -41.50 -0.82 -24.89
C ALA A 494 -42.61 -1.74 -24.35
N GLU A 495 -42.86 -2.86 -25.02
CA GLU A 495 -43.81 -3.87 -24.55
C GLU A 495 -43.38 -4.49 -23.22
N LEU A 496 -42.10 -4.80 -23.06
CA LEU A 496 -41.56 -5.32 -21.82
C LEU A 496 -41.64 -4.27 -20.69
N LEU A 497 -41.27 -3.02 -20.96
CA LEU A 497 -41.33 -1.92 -19.99
C LEU A 497 -42.75 -1.71 -19.45
N ALA A 498 -43.77 -1.81 -20.31
CA ALA A 498 -45.17 -1.67 -19.92
C ALA A 498 -45.67 -2.78 -18.98
N ARG A 499 -44.94 -3.89 -18.89
CA ARG A 499 -45.28 -5.09 -18.13
C ARG A 499 -44.33 -5.37 -16.95
N LEU A 500 -43.41 -4.46 -16.66
CA LEU A 500 -42.44 -4.64 -15.57
C LEU A 500 -43.08 -4.75 -14.20
N ASP A 501 -44.20 -4.05 -13.97
CA ASP A 501 -44.92 -4.10 -12.69
C ASP A 501 -45.44 -5.52 -12.36
N GLU A 502 -45.60 -6.40 -13.36
CA GLU A 502 -45.96 -7.80 -13.16
C GLU A 502 -44.88 -8.56 -12.36
N LEU A 503 -43.61 -8.15 -12.45
CA LEU A 503 -42.47 -8.79 -11.77
C LEU A 503 -42.24 -8.27 -10.34
N LYS A 504 -43.04 -7.30 -9.88
CA LYS A 504 -42.78 -6.59 -8.63
C LYS A 504 -42.67 -7.54 -7.43
N VAL A 505 -43.57 -8.52 -7.33
CA VAL A 505 -43.59 -9.48 -6.20
C VAL A 505 -42.33 -10.36 -6.21
N ASP A 506 -41.99 -10.96 -7.35
CA ASP A 506 -40.77 -11.77 -7.50
C ASP A 506 -39.50 -10.98 -7.17
N LEU A 507 -39.44 -9.71 -7.59
CA LEU A 507 -38.31 -8.83 -7.33
C LEU A 507 -38.21 -8.44 -5.84
N GLU A 508 -39.33 -8.19 -5.18
CA GLU A 508 -39.36 -7.93 -3.73
C GLU A 508 -38.89 -9.16 -2.93
N ASP A 509 -39.35 -10.36 -3.30
CA ASP A 509 -38.92 -11.63 -2.70
C ASP A 509 -37.42 -11.86 -2.90
N PHE A 510 -36.91 -11.61 -4.12
CA PHE A 510 -35.48 -11.68 -4.42
C PHE A 510 -34.64 -10.73 -3.54
N ALA A 511 -35.10 -9.49 -3.35
CA ALA A 511 -34.41 -8.53 -2.48
C ALA A 511 -34.36 -9.00 -1.01
N VAL A 512 -35.42 -9.64 -0.53
CA VAL A 512 -35.48 -10.22 0.82
C VAL A 512 -34.49 -11.39 0.94
N GLU A 513 -34.42 -12.27 -0.06
CA GLU A 513 -33.46 -13.38 -0.09
C GLU A 513 -32.01 -12.86 -0.06
N ARG A 514 -31.70 -11.84 -0.87
CA ARG A 514 -30.38 -11.18 -0.88
C ARG A 514 -30.03 -10.56 0.47
N ALA A 515 -30.96 -9.86 1.10
CA ALA A 515 -30.76 -9.28 2.43
C ALA A 515 -30.46 -10.36 3.49
N GLN A 516 -31.14 -11.51 3.41
CA GLN A 516 -30.88 -12.65 4.30
C GLN A 516 -29.49 -13.25 4.07
N ALA A 517 -29.10 -13.45 2.80
CA ALA A 517 -27.77 -13.93 2.45
C ALA A 517 -26.66 -13.00 2.97
N LEU A 518 -26.81 -11.69 2.78
CA LEU A 518 -25.88 -10.68 3.30
C LEU A 518 -25.83 -10.68 4.84
N SER A 519 -26.98 -10.82 5.51
CA SER A 519 -27.03 -10.95 6.97
C SER A 519 -26.29 -12.19 7.47
N GLN A 520 -26.40 -13.32 6.76
CA GLN A 520 -25.67 -14.54 7.09
C GLN A 520 -24.16 -14.40 6.88
N SER A 521 -23.72 -13.78 5.78
CA SER A 521 -22.29 -13.49 5.53
C SER A 521 -21.69 -12.65 6.66
N HIS A 522 -22.33 -11.52 7.01
CA HIS A 522 -21.88 -10.70 8.13
C HIS A 522 -21.88 -11.45 9.47
N ARG A 523 -22.85 -12.34 9.73
CA ARG A 523 -22.85 -13.16 10.95
C ARG A 523 -21.65 -14.11 11.00
N ARG A 524 -21.27 -14.73 9.86
CA ARG A 524 -20.08 -15.59 9.79
C ARG A 524 -18.84 -14.81 10.16
N VAL A 525 -18.57 -13.69 9.48
CA VAL A 525 -17.38 -12.85 9.72
C VAL A 525 -17.37 -12.27 11.14
N ARG A 526 -18.52 -11.79 11.64
CA ARG A 526 -18.59 -11.17 12.98
C ARG A 526 -18.56 -12.15 14.13
N SER A 527 -19.02 -13.39 13.92
CA SER A 527 -18.86 -14.46 14.91
C SER A 527 -17.38 -14.76 15.18
N ILE A 528 -16.54 -14.57 14.16
CA ILE A 528 -15.09 -14.73 14.23
C ILE A 528 -14.43 -13.55 14.94
N THR A 529 -14.84 -12.32 14.65
CA THR A 529 -14.28 -11.09 15.25
C THR A 529 -14.90 -10.71 16.60
N LYS A 530 -15.89 -11.47 17.11
CA LYS A 530 -16.69 -11.19 18.31
C LYS A 530 -17.40 -9.83 18.28
N GLU A 531 -17.69 -9.34 17.09
CA GLU A 531 -18.47 -8.11 16.90
C GLU A 531 -19.97 -8.36 17.12
N GLY A 532 -20.70 -7.31 17.51
CA GLY A 532 -22.13 -7.40 17.79
C GLY A 532 -22.95 -7.77 16.55
N ALA A 533 -24.11 -8.42 16.77
CA ALA A 533 -25.03 -8.82 15.73
C ALA A 533 -25.54 -7.62 14.91
N ILE A 534 -25.79 -7.88 13.63
CA ILE A 534 -26.36 -6.91 12.69
C ILE A 534 -27.71 -7.37 12.17
N GLN A 535 -28.51 -6.41 11.75
CA GLN A 535 -29.74 -6.63 11.00
C GLN A 535 -29.58 -6.02 9.61
N VAL A 536 -29.93 -6.78 8.57
CA VAL A 536 -29.94 -6.29 7.18
C VAL A 536 -31.39 -6.21 6.73
N LYS A 537 -31.80 -5.07 6.18
CA LYS A 537 -33.14 -4.84 5.63
C LYS A 537 -33.02 -4.39 4.18
N PRO A 538 -33.72 -5.01 3.22
CA PRO A 538 -33.74 -4.51 1.85
C PRO A 538 -34.51 -3.18 1.78
N GLN A 539 -34.08 -2.29 0.90
CA GLN A 539 -34.78 -1.05 0.55
C GLN A 539 -35.51 -1.25 -0.77
N LEU A 540 -36.84 -1.13 -0.71
CA LEU A 540 -37.75 -1.36 -1.82
C LEU A 540 -38.39 -0.03 -2.28
N PRO A 541 -38.72 0.12 -3.58
CA PRO A 541 -38.43 -0.82 -4.67
C PRO A 541 -36.95 -0.84 -5.05
N MET A 542 -36.51 -1.93 -5.69
CA MET A 542 -35.18 -1.99 -6.30
C MET A 542 -35.12 -1.12 -7.55
N ASP A 543 -33.91 -0.64 -7.90
CA ASP A 543 -33.74 0.14 -9.12
C ASP A 543 -33.36 -0.79 -10.29
N ILE A 544 -34.11 -0.74 -11.39
CA ILE A 544 -33.75 -1.42 -12.63
C ILE A 544 -32.80 -0.51 -13.43
N LEU A 545 -31.51 -0.84 -13.42
CA LEU A 545 -30.48 -0.07 -14.11
C LEU A 545 -30.48 -0.34 -15.62
N GLY A 546 -30.72 -1.60 -16.03
CA GLY A 546 -30.73 -1.98 -17.43
C GLY A 546 -31.58 -3.21 -17.75
N ILE A 547 -31.99 -3.32 -19.01
CA ILE A 547 -32.87 -4.38 -19.52
C ILE A 547 -32.30 -4.90 -20.83
N TYR A 548 -32.07 -6.21 -20.92
CA TYR A 548 -31.48 -6.82 -22.09
C TYR A 548 -32.35 -7.99 -22.57
N ILE A 549 -32.92 -7.86 -23.76
CA ILE A 549 -33.68 -8.92 -24.42
C ILE A 549 -32.73 -9.71 -25.31
N LEU A 550 -32.53 -10.98 -24.98
CA LEU A 550 -31.82 -11.95 -25.80
C LEU A 550 -32.83 -12.77 -26.62
N GLN A 551 -32.87 -12.51 -27.92
CA GLN A 551 -33.69 -13.22 -28.88
C GLN A 551 -32.90 -14.38 -29.48
N PRO A 552 -33.43 -15.61 -29.54
CA PRO A 552 -32.78 -16.72 -30.22
C PRO A 552 -32.54 -16.41 -31.71
N GLY A 553 -31.34 -16.69 -32.19
CA GLY A 553 -31.04 -16.72 -33.62
C GLY A 553 -31.85 -17.80 -34.35
N LYS A 554 -32.14 -17.59 -35.64
CA LYS A 554 -32.67 -18.66 -36.49
C LYS A 554 -31.57 -19.71 -36.63
N ARG A 555 -31.71 -20.87 -35.95
CA ARG A 555 -30.81 -22.02 -36.11
C ARG A 555 -30.59 -22.26 -37.61
N LYS A 556 -29.35 -22.13 -38.08
CA LYS A 556 -28.95 -22.75 -39.35
C LYS A 556 -29.05 -24.26 -39.13
N HIS A 557 -30.07 -24.88 -39.73
CA HIS A 557 -30.18 -26.33 -39.83
C HIS A 557 -29.07 -26.91 -40.70
#